data_AF-A0A1I6JGF9-F1
#
_entry.id   AF-A0A1I6JGF9-F1
#
_cell.length_a   1.000
_cell.length_b   1.000
_cell.length_c   1.000
_cell.angle_alpha   90.00
_cell.angle_beta   90.00
_cell.angle_gamma   90.00
#
_symmetry.space_group_name_H-M   'P 1'
#
loop_
_entity.id
_entity.type
_entity.pdbx_description
1 polymer ?
#
loop_
_entity_poly.entity_id
_entity_poly.type
_entity_poly.pdbx_seq_one_letter_code
_entity_poly.pdbx_strand_id
1 'polypeptide(L)'
;MIQAAVMGFGTIGSGVAEVLDINREGILQATGQEIGVKYILDLREFPDSPYGDRIVHDIEVILKDPEVQIVVETMGGVHPAFEFTKRCLEAGKHVVSSNKAVVDAKGTELLAIAREHHVNYLFEAAVGGGIPLIRPLTTSLKGETIQEISGILNGTTNYILTKMSREGQDFARALRTAQELGYAEKNPEADVEGHDTGRKIAILTALATGKEVKFEDLHVEGITHITAEDFLYAKKLGFSVKLVGISHIEKGRACVFVCPVMLDSGNPLFGVNDVYNGVMVDGKTVGKIMFYGSGAGKLPTANAVVSDLVDIAGHLTENVPFGWKEGKFPLKSFETEKFRYFIRVSGDPTEDIDGVRAAFGSVKVIEVPELSGEFAVLTGEMEEERFQRVSPAVRGLISSIRVR
;
A
#
# COMPACT_ATOMS: atom_id res chain seq x y z
N MET A 1 -13.16 -31.49 7.22
CA MET A 1 -13.22 -30.42 6.21
C MET A 1 -13.68 -29.17 6.93
N ILE A 2 -12.92 -28.08 6.80
CA ILE A 2 -13.30 -26.77 7.33
C ILE A 2 -14.29 -26.16 6.34
N GLN A 3 -15.42 -25.68 6.85
CA GLN A 3 -16.38 -24.93 6.03
C GLN A 3 -16.15 -23.42 6.21
N ALA A 4 -15.93 -22.75 5.10
CA ALA A 4 -15.80 -21.31 5.02
C ALA A 4 -17.04 -20.69 4.36
N ALA A 5 -17.34 -19.44 4.72
CA ALA A 5 -18.29 -18.61 3.97
C ALA A 5 -17.55 -17.43 3.32
N VAL A 6 -18.02 -16.97 2.16
CA VAL A 6 -17.47 -15.80 1.46
C VAL A 6 -18.50 -14.68 1.48
N MET A 7 -18.14 -13.49 1.94
CA MET A 7 -18.95 -12.27 1.87
C MET A 7 -18.42 -11.38 0.75
N GLY A 8 -19.28 -11.11 -0.23
CA GLY A 8 -18.95 -10.45 -1.50
C GLY A 8 -18.38 -11.44 -2.52
N PHE A 9 -19.07 -11.62 -3.65
CA PHE A 9 -18.65 -12.56 -4.70
C PHE A 9 -18.25 -11.86 -6.01
N GLY A 10 -17.58 -10.72 -5.87
CA GLY A 10 -16.97 -10.01 -6.99
C GLY A 10 -15.67 -10.67 -7.47
N THR A 11 -14.76 -9.86 -8.01
CA THR A 11 -13.47 -10.33 -8.53
C THR A 11 -12.68 -11.13 -7.49
N ILE A 12 -12.50 -10.60 -6.28
CA ILE A 12 -11.69 -11.27 -5.25
C ILE A 12 -12.41 -12.47 -4.66
N GLY A 13 -13.66 -12.33 -4.21
CA GLY A 13 -14.42 -13.45 -3.62
C GLY A 13 -14.55 -14.67 -4.55
N SER A 14 -14.81 -14.45 -5.84
CA SER A 14 -14.81 -15.54 -6.83
C SER A 14 -13.41 -16.12 -7.07
N GLY A 15 -12.37 -15.29 -7.01
CA GLY A 15 -10.98 -15.75 -7.05
C GLY A 15 -10.60 -16.61 -5.86
N VAL A 16 -11.14 -16.34 -4.66
CA VAL A 16 -10.87 -17.18 -3.48
C VAL A 16 -11.44 -18.58 -3.67
N ALA A 17 -12.68 -18.69 -4.15
CA ALA A 17 -13.28 -20.00 -4.44
C ALA A 17 -12.47 -20.76 -5.51
N GLU A 18 -12.04 -20.06 -6.57
CA GLU A 18 -11.21 -20.63 -7.65
C GLU A 18 -9.84 -21.11 -7.14
N VAL A 19 -9.15 -20.32 -6.31
CA VAL A 19 -7.83 -20.67 -5.76
C VAL A 19 -7.92 -21.86 -4.79
N LEU A 20 -8.98 -21.94 -3.98
CA LEU A 20 -9.22 -23.09 -3.10
C LEU A 20 -9.37 -24.39 -3.90
N ASP A 21 -10.06 -24.35 -5.04
CA ASP A 21 -10.22 -25.53 -5.91
C ASP A 21 -8.92 -25.87 -6.65
N ILE A 22 -8.22 -24.88 -7.22
CA ILE A 22 -6.94 -25.08 -7.92
C ILE A 22 -5.89 -25.70 -6.99
N ASN A 23 -5.78 -25.20 -5.75
CA ASN A 23 -4.74 -25.60 -4.81
C ASN A 23 -5.22 -26.62 -3.77
N ARG A 24 -6.37 -27.26 -3.98
CA ARG A 24 -7.02 -28.16 -3.01
C ARG A 24 -6.06 -29.21 -2.43
N GLU A 25 -5.31 -29.90 -3.30
CA GLU A 25 -4.36 -30.94 -2.86
C GLU A 25 -3.21 -30.35 -2.04
N GLY A 26 -2.65 -29.23 -2.47
CA GLY A 26 -1.57 -28.54 -1.75
C GLY A 26 -2.01 -28.03 -0.38
N ILE A 27 -3.23 -27.48 -0.30
CA ILE A 27 -3.83 -27.04 0.96
C ILE A 27 -4.03 -28.23 1.90
N LEU A 28 -4.62 -29.34 1.41
CA LEU A 28 -4.82 -30.55 2.21
C LEU A 28 -3.49 -31.10 2.75
N GLN A 29 -2.42 -31.09 1.95
CA GLN A 29 -1.10 -31.52 2.40
C GLN A 29 -0.50 -30.58 3.46
N ALA A 30 -0.71 -29.27 3.33
CA ALA A 30 -0.17 -28.28 4.24
C ALA A 30 -0.90 -28.23 5.60
N THR A 31 -2.23 -28.38 5.60
CA THR A 31 -3.07 -28.23 6.79
C THR A 31 -3.55 -29.56 7.38
N GLY A 32 -3.48 -30.66 6.63
CA GLY A 32 -4.14 -31.91 6.96
C GLY A 32 -5.67 -31.87 6.83
N GLN A 33 -6.24 -30.76 6.34
CA GLN A 33 -7.69 -30.55 6.23
C GLN A 33 -8.07 -29.89 4.91
N GLU A 34 -9.12 -30.38 4.27
CA GLU A 34 -9.74 -29.67 3.15
C GLU A 34 -10.48 -28.43 3.65
N ILE A 35 -10.41 -27.34 2.89
CA ILE A 35 -11.17 -26.10 3.12
C ILE A 35 -12.17 -25.94 1.97
N GLY A 36 -13.46 -25.88 2.28
CA GLY A 36 -14.54 -25.74 1.30
C GLY A 36 -15.35 -24.47 1.50
N VAL A 37 -15.87 -23.90 0.42
CA VAL A 37 -16.83 -22.79 0.49
C VAL A 37 -18.24 -23.35 0.63
N LYS A 38 -18.90 -23.10 1.77
CA LYS A 38 -20.27 -23.56 2.05
C LYS A 38 -21.33 -22.56 1.63
N TYR A 39 -21.11 -21.27 1.94
CA TYR A 39 -22.04 -20.19 1.59
C TYR A 39 -21.30 -19.02 0.97
N ILE A 40 -22.02 -18.29 0.12
CA ILE A 40 -21.56 -17.05 -0.48
C ILE A 40 -22.64 -15.99 -0.25
N LEU A 41 -22.32 -14.97 0.56
CA LEU A 41 -23.20 -13.83 0.80
C LEU A 41 -22.96 -12.76 -0.27
N ASP A 42 -23.92 -12.56 -1.17
CA ASP A 42 -23.95 -11.44 -2.13
C ASP A 42 -25.41 -11.02 -2.37
N LEU A 43 -25.63 -9.78 -2.80
CA LEU A 43 -26.96 -9.29 -3.18
C LEU A 43 -27.36 -9.77 -4.58
N ARG A 44 -26.37 -10.14 -5.40
CA ARG A 44 -26.54 -10.57 -6.78
C ARG A 44 -26.55 -12.09 -6.86
N GLU A 45 -27.13 -12.57 -7.95
CA GLU A 45 -27.08 -13.97 -8.37
C GLU A 45 -25.92 -14.22 -9.33
N PHE A 46 -25.41 -15.45 -9.33
CA PHE A 46 -24.33 -15.89 -10.20
C PHE A 46 -24.64 -17.26 -10.82
N PRO A 47 -25.70 -17.39 -11.65
CA PRO A 47 -26.15 -18.69 -12.15
C PRO A 47 -25.12 -19.41 -13.04
N ASP A 48 -24.24 -18.65 -13.70
CA ASP A 48 -23.17 -19.20 -14.55
C ASP A 48 -21.93 -19.61 -13.74
N SER A 49 -21.88 -19.30 -12.45
CA SER A 49 -20.80 -19.71 -11.56
C SER A 49 -21.00 -21.15 -11.10
N PRO A 50 -19.94 -21.98 -11.03
CA PRO A 50 -20.03 -23.33 -10.45
C PRO A 50 -20.36 -23.33 -8.95
N TYR A 51 -20.37 -22.15 -8.31
CA TYR A 51 -20.75 -21.95 -6.92
C TYR A 51 -22.10 -21.25 -6.74
N GLY A 52 -22.86 -21.05 -7.83
CA GLY A 52 -24.13 -20.31 -7.82
C GLY A 52 -25.19 -20.92 -6.91
N ASP A 53 -25.12 -22.23 -6.65
CA ASP A 53 -25.99 -22.96 -5.71
C ASP A 53 -25.71 -22.65 -4.23
N ARG A 54 -24.63 -21.92 -3.93
CA ARG A 54 -24.21 -21.57 -2.57
C ARG A 54 -24.54 -20.13 -2.18
N ILE A 55 -25.14 -19.36 -3.09
CA ILE A 55 -25.51 -17.96 -2.85
C ILE A 55 -26.59 -17.89 -1.75
N VAL A 56 -26.37 -17.02 -0.78
CA VAL A 56 -27.32 -16.64 0.26
C VAL A 56 -27.40 -15.12 0.34
N HIS A 57 -28.54 -14.58 0.75
CA HIS A 57 -28.74 -13.13 0.86
C HIS A 57 -28.88 -12.64 2.30
N ASP A 58 -28.94 -13.57 3.26
CA ASP A 58 -29.07 -13.26 4.67
C ASP A 58 -27.84 -13.78 5.43
N ILE A 59 -27.13 -12.85 6.07
CA ILE A 59 -25.97 -13.16 6.90
C ILE A 59 -26.34 -14.07 8.09
N GLU A 60 -27.60 -14.08 8.53
CA GLU A 60 -28.06 -14.97 9.60
C GLU A 60 -27.81 -16.44 9.27
N VAL A 61 -27.84 -16.82 7.99
CA VAL A 61 -27.54 -18.19 7.53
C VAL A 61 -26.10 -18.56 7.89
N ILE A 62 -25.16 -17.63 7.69
CA ILE A 62 -23.75 -17.83 8.02
C ILE A 62 -23.57 -17.84 9.54
N LEU A 63 -24.13 -16.85 10.25
CA LEU A 63 -23.92 -16.65 11.69
C LEU A 63 -24.44 -17.83 12.53
N LYS A 64 -25.62 -18.36 12.19
CA LYS A 64 -26.28 -19.43 12.94
C LYS A 64 -25.77 -20.83 12.61
N ASP A 65 -24.99 -20.99 11.54
CA ASP A 65 -24.46 -22.28 11.15
C ASP A 65 -23.17 -22.60 11.93
N PRO A 66 -23.18 -23.61 12.83
CA PRO A 66 -22.01 -23.97 13.61
C PRO A 66 -20.91 -24.65 12.79
N GLU A 67 -21.21 -25.14 11.58
CA GLU A 67 -20.20 -25.75 10.71
C GLU A 67 -19.31 -24.69 10.05
N VAL A 68 -19.79 -23.45 9.88
CA VAL A 68 -18.99 -22.35 9.32
C VAL A 68 -18.02 -21.82 10.37
N GLN A 69 -16.75 -22.14 10.23
CA GLN A 69 -15.69 -21.75 11.17
C GLN A 69 -14.95 -20.48 10.75
N ILE A 70 -14.83 -20.26 9.43
CA ILE A 70 -14.06 -19.14 8.87
C ILE A 70 -14.93 -18.34 7.90
N VAL A 71 -14.83 -17.02 7.93
CA VAL A 71 -15.52 -16.11 7.01
C VAL A 71 -14.49 -15.31 6.24
N VAL A 72 -14.63 -15.29 4.92
CA VAL A 72 -13.84 -14.48 4.00
C VAL A 72 -14.60 -13.21 3.69
N GLU A 73 -14.12 -12.05 4.10
CA GLU A 73 -14.71 -10.75 3.80
C GLU A 73 -13.97 -10.08 2.63
N THR A 74 -14.68 -9.92 1.51
CA THR A 74 -14.15 -9.30 0.28
C THR A 74 -15.13 -8.27 -0.29
N MET A 75 -15.96 -7.69 0.58
CA MET A 75 -16.91 -6.66 0.19
C MET A 75 -16.19 -5.33 -0.06
N GLY A 76 -16.86 -4.42 -0.78
CA GLY A 76 -16.37 -3.06 -0.99
C GLY A 76 -16.90 -2.11 0.07
N GLY A 77 -16.10 -1.08 0.41
CA GLY A 77 -16.48 -0.03 1.34
C GLY A 77 -16.45 -0.47 2.82
N VAL A 78 -16.76 0.46 3.72
CA VAL A 78 -16.74 0.19 5.17
C VAL A 78 -18.06 -0.43 5.65
N HIS A 79 -19.19 0.02 5.10
CA HIS A 79 -20.53 -0.42 5.48
C HIS A 79 -21.20 -1.15 4.30
N PRO A 80 -21.85 -2.31 4.50
CA PRO A 80 -22.08 -3.01 5.78
C PRO A 80 -20.93 -3.96 6.20
N ALA A 81 -19.76 -3.87 5.55
CA ALA A 81 -18.68 -4.83 5.72
C ALA A 81 -18.16 -4.95 7.15
N PHE A 82 -18.01 -3.81 7.83
CA PHE A 82 -17.63 -3.73 9.23
C PHE A 82 -18.66 -4.41 10.14
N GLU A 83 -19.95 -4.08 10.01
CA GLU A 83 -21.02 -4.65 10.84
C GLU A 83 -21.05 -6.17 10.72
N PHE A 84 -20.93 -6.68 9.50
CA PHE A 84 -20.95 -8.10 9.22
C PHE A 84 -19.71 -8.81 9.78
N THR A 85 -18.53 -8.23 9.57
CA THR A 85 -17.27 -8.75 10.11
C THR A 85 -17.29 -8.82 11.63
N LYS A 86 -17.73 -7.74 12.28
CA LYS A 86 -17.88 -7.66 13.73
C LYS A 86 -18.79 -8.78 14.25
N ARG A 87 -19.98 -8.93 13.66
CA ARG A 87 -20.94 -9.97 14.07
C ARG A 87 -20.40 -11.38 13.88
N CYS A 88 -19.59 -11.64 12.83
CA CYS A 88 -18.94 -12.93 12.64
C CYS A 88 -17.91 -13.22 13.76
N LEU A 89 -17.07 -12.25 14.11
CA LEU A 89 -16.10 -12.39 15.19
C LEU A 89 -16.80 -12.60 16.55
N GLU A 90 -17.84 -11.82 16.84
CA GLU A 90 -18.65 -11.95 18.06
C GLU A 90 -19.36 -13.31 18.16
N ALA A 91 -19.73 -13.90 17.01
CA ALA A 91 -20.29 -15.24 16.91
C ALA A 91 -19.24 -16.37 17.01
N GLY A 92 -17.97 -16.05 17.30
CA GLY A 92 -16.90 -17.04 17.45
C GLY A 92 -16.42 -17.62 16.12
N LYS A 93 -16.56 -16.87 15.02
CA LYS A 93 -16.02 -17.26 13.70
C LYS A 93 -14.76 -16.47 13.41
N HIS A 94 -13.74 -17.13 12.85
CA HIS A 94 -12.57 -16.43 12.37
C HIS A 94 -12.90 -15.63 11.11
N VAL A 95 -12.21 -14.52 10.88
CA VAL A 95 -12.39 -13.70 9.68
C VAL A 95 -11.06 -13.45 8.98
N VAL A 96 -11.05 -13.61 7.66
CA VAL A 96 -9.99 -13.09 6.77
C VAL A 96 -10.58 -11.97 5.92
N SER A 97 -9.89 -10.85 5.78
CA SER A 97 -10.39 -9.71 5.01
C SER A 97 -9.40 -9.24 3.93
N SER A 98 -9.92 -8.91 2.74
CA SER A 98 -9.16 -8.16 1.73
C SER A 98 -9.48 -6.66 1.75
N ASN A 99 -10.31 -6.20 2.67
CA ASN A 99 -10.90 -4.88 2.65
C ASN A 99 -10.05 -3.87 3.44
N LYS A 100 -9.09 -3.27 2.74
CA LYS A 100 -8.23 -2.21 3.29
C LYS A 100 -8.98 -1.07 3.96
N ALA A 101 -10.17 -0.70 3.48
CA ALA A 101 -10.94 0.40 4.05
C ALA A 101 -11.51 0.05 5.42
N VAL A 102 -11.96 -1.19 5.63
CA VAL A 102 -12.40 -1.68 6.93
C VAL A 102 -11.20 -1.83 7.89
N VAL A 103 -10.08 -2.37 7.40
CA VAL A 103 -8.86 -2.52 8.23
C VAL A 103 -8.34 -1.16 8.71
N ASP A 104 -8.26 -0.17 7.83
CA ASP A 104 -7.82 1.19 8.15
C ASP A 104 -8.77 1.88 9.14
N ALA A 105 -10.09 1.84 8.87
CA ALA A 105 -11.07 2.57 9.68
C ALA A 105 -11.44 1.88 11.01
N LYS A 106 -11.42 0.54 11.05
CA LYS A 106 -12.02 -0.28 12.11
C LYS A 106 -11.13 -1.44 12.59
N GLY A 107 -9.93 -1.60 12.04
CA GLY A 107 -9.03 -2.70 12.38
C GLY A 107 -8.72 -2.79 13.88
N THR A 108 -8.52 -1.67 14.56
CA THR A 108 -8.28 -1.65 16.02
C THR A 108 -9.43 -2.30 16.81
N GLU A 109 -10.68 -1.97 16.46
CA GLU A 109 -11.88 -2.53 17.09
C GLU A 109 -12.03 -4.02 16.77
N LEU A 110 -11.89 -4.40 15.49
CA LEU A 110 -12.04 -5.78 15.05
C LEU A 110 -10.95 -6.71 15.63
N LEU A 111 -9.70 -6.23 15.73
CA LEU A 111 -8.62 -6.96 16.39
C LEU A 111 -8.87 -7.12 17.90
N ALA A 112 -9.50 -6.15 18.55
CA ALA A 112 -9.87 -6.27 19.96
C ALA A 112 -10.97 -7.31 20.17
N ILE A 113 -12.02 -7.27 19.36
CA ILE A 113 -13.12 -8.25 19.37
C ILE A 113 -12.58 -9.66 19.10
N ALA A 114 -11.72 -9.82 18.09
CA ALA A 114 -11.11 -11.12 17.78
C ALA A 114 -10.37 -11.72 18.99
N ARG A 115 -9.61 -10.89 19.72
CA ARG A 115 -8.93 -11.31 20.95
C ARG A 115 -9.90 -11.67 22.08
N GLU A 116 -10.96 -10.89 22.28
CA GLU A 116 -11.98 -11.12 23.30
C GLU A 116 -12.73 -12.44 23.07
N HIS A 117 -13.03 -12.75 21.82
CA HIS A 117 -13.76 -13.96 21.42
C HIS A 117 -12.86 -15.16 21.09
N HIS A 118 -11.54 -15.06 21.32
CA HIS A 118 -10.56 -16.11 21.05
C HIS A 118 -10.55 -16.62 19.59
N VAL A 119 -10.83 -15.73 18.63
CA VAL A 119 -10.82 -16.00 17.19
C VAL A 119 -9.79 -15.14 16.47
N ASN A 120 -9.57 -15.37 15.17
CA ASN A 120 -8.54 -14.71 14.39
C ASN A 120 -9.17 -13.71 13.42
N TYR A 121 -8.56 -12.53 13.29
CA TYR A 121 -8.87 -11.54 12.25
C TYR A 121 -7.59 -11.24 11.47
N LEU A 122 -7.46 -11.82 10.28
CA LEU A 122 -6.29 -11.69 9.42
C LEU A 122 -6.63 -10.90 8.15
N PHE A 123 -5.64 -10.24 7.56
CA PHE A 123 -5.88 -9.32 6.44
C PHE A 123 -4.66 -9.12 5.54
N GLU A 124 -3.92 -10.18 5.22
CA GLU A 124 -2.77 -10.14 4.30
C GLU A 124 -3.14 -9.42 2.99
N ALA A 125 -4.28 -9.79 2.41
CA ALA A 125 -4.74 -9.26 1.14
C ALA A 125 -5.08 -7.75 1.16
N ALA A 126 -5.19 -7.12 2.34
CA ALA A 126 -5.45 -5.69 2.45
C ALA A 126 -4.25 -4.84 2.03
N VAL A 127 -3.02 -5.37 2.10
CA VAL A 127 -1.79 -4.65 1.73
C VAL A 127 -0.90 -5.52 0.87
N GLY A 128 -0.48 -5.01 -0.30
CA GLY A 128 0.47 -5.72 -1.17
C GLY A 128 -0.14 -6.68 -2.18
N GLY A 129 -1.47 -6.86 -2.19
CA GLY A 129 -2.13 -7.72 -3.18
C GLY A 129 -1.72 -9.17 -3.01
N GLY A 130 -0.89 -9.69 -3.92
CA GLY A 130 -0.31 -11.04 -3.81
C GLY A 130 1.09 -11.08 -3.20
N ILE A 131 1.67 -9.93 -2.85
CA ILE A 131 2.98 -9.86 -2.20
C ILE A 131 2.79 -10.17 -0.71
N PRO A 132 3.48 -11.18 -0.14
CA PRO A 132 3.46 -11.39 1.30
C PRO A 132 4.21 -10.25 2.00
N LEU A 133 3.48 -9.41 2.72
CA LEU A 133 3.99 -8.25 3.45
C LEU A 133 3.66 -8.33 4.93
N ILE A 134 2.40 -8.61 5.27
CA ILE A 134 1.93 -8.63 6.65
C ILE A 134 2.47 -9.87 7.34
N ARG A 135 2.46 -11.03 6.66
CA ARG A 135 2.94 -12.29 7.19
C ARG A 135 4.42 -12.22 7.56
N PRO A 136 5.36 -11.82 6.67
CA PRO A 136 6.75 -11.67 7.06
C PRO A 136 6.94 -10.72 8.24
N LEU A 137 6.21 -9.60 8.30
CA LEU A 137 6.28 -8.65 9.42
C LEU A 137 5.80 -9.25 10.76
N THR A 138 4.79 -10.11 10.71
CA THR A 138 4.14 -10.67 11.92
C THR A 138 4.64 -12.05 12.32
N THR A 139 5.46 -12.71 11.48
CA THR A 139 6.08 -14.00 11.76
C THR A 139 7.60 -13.92 11.72
N SER A 140 8.19 -13.92 10.53
CA SER A 140 9.64 -13.98 10.31
C SER A 140 10.40 -12.80 10.93
N LEU A 141 9.78 -11.62 10.95
CA LEU A 141 10.36 -10.38 11.46
C LEU A 141 9.76 -9.96 12.81
N LYS A 142 8.94 -10.81 13.46
CA LYS A 142 8.27 -10.47 14.72
C LYS A 142 9.22 -10.09 15.86
N GLY A 143 10.43 -10.68 15.87
CA GLY A 143 11.48 -10.37 16.83
C GLY A 143 12.46 -9.28 16.39
N GLU A 144 12.31 -8.75 15.18
CA GLU A 144 13.18 -7.72 14.62
C GLU A 144 12.76 -6.33 15.09
N THR A 145 13.73 -5.42 15.22
CA THR A 145 13.46 -3.99 15.37
C THR A 145 13.45 -3.35 13.99
N ILE A 146 12.26 -3.14 13.45
CA ILE A 146 12.09 -2.44 12.16
C ILE A 146 12.45 -0.96 12.33
N GLN A 147 13.35 -0.47 11.47
CA GLN A 147 13.83 0.91 11.45
C GLN A 147 13.21 1.71 10.31
N GLU A 148 12.99 1.08 9.16
CA GLU A 148 12.32 1.69 8.03
C GLU A 148 11.42 0.70 7.30
N ILE A 149 10.25 1.17 6.85
CA ILE A 149 9.49 0.53 5.78
C ILE A 149 9.32 1.58 4.69
N SER A 150 9.72 1.27 3.46
CA SER A 150 9.52 2.17 2.33
C SER A 150 9.12 1.41 1.08
N GLY A 151 8.22 1.93 0.26
CA GLY A 151 7.77 1.18 -0.90
C GLY A 151 6.85 1.90 -1.86
N ILE A 152 6.84 1.35 -3.08
CA ILE A 152 5.85 1.63 -4.11
C ILE A 152 4.68 0.68 -3.85
N LEU A 153 3.60 1.24 -3.30
CA LEU A 153 2.45 0.49 -2.79
C LEU A 153 1.21 0.59 -3.70
N ASN A 154 1.30 1.33 -4.80
CA ASN A 154 0.19 1.59 -5.71
C ASN A 154 0.62 1.39 -7.19
N GLY A 155 0.05 0.37 -7.83
CA GLY A 155 0.37 0.01 -9.20
C GLY A 155 -0.08 1.05 -10.23
N THR A 156 -1.20 1.73 -9.99
CA THR A 156 -1.76 2.76 -10.88
C THR A 156 -0.80 3.93 -11.07
N THR A 157 -0.34 4.50 -9.96
CA THR A 157 0.63 5.60 -9.97
C THR A 157 1.99 5.16 -10.50
N ASN A 158 2.47 3.96 -10.15
CA ASN A 158 3.73 3.46 -10.68
C ASN A 158 3.67 3.22 -12.19
N TYR A 159 2.54 2.76 -12.71
CA TYR A 159 2.29 2.62 -14.14
C TYR A 159 2.35 3.99 -14.84
N ILE A 160 1.61 4.97 -14.34
CA ILE A 160 1.58 6.33 -14.88
C ILE A 160 2.99 6.92 -14.93
N LEU A 161 3.73 6.90 -13.82
CA LEU A 161 5.10 7.40 -13.74
C LEU A 161 6.06 6.61 -14.66
N THR A 162 5.85 5.30 -14.83
CA THR A 162 6.62 4.47 -15.76
C THR A 162 6.39 4.91 -17.22
N LYS A 163 5.14 5.21 -17.60
CA LYS A 163 4.80 5.70 -18.95
C LYS A 163 5.37 7.09 -19.21
N MET A 164 5.27 7.99 -18.25
CA MET A 164 5.88 9.32 -18.35
C MET A 164 7.41 9.21 -18.52
N SER A 165 8.07 8.36 -17.72
CA SER A 165 9.51 8.12 -17.78
C SER A 165 10.00 7.53 -19.11
N ARG A 166 9.36 6.45 -19.58
CA ARG A 166 9.85 5.66 -20.72
C ARG A 166 9.39 6.18 -22.08
N GLU A 167 8.19 6.75 -22.13
CA GLU A 167 7.55 7.15 -23.38
C GLU A 167 7.42 8.67 -23.51
N GLY A 168 7.85 9.44 -22.50
CA GLY A 168 7.78 10.91 -22.51
C GLY A 168 6.36 11.45 -22.56
N GLN A 169 5.38 10.68 -22.10
CA GLN A 169 3.99 11.12 -22.06
C GLN A 169 3.78 12.19 -20.97
N ASP A 170 2.87 13.13 -21.21
CA ASP A 170 2.32 13.96 -20.14
C ASP A 170 1.46 13.13 -19.17
N PHE A 171 1.25 13.66 -17.96
CA PHE A 171 0.47 12.99 -16.92
C PHE A 171 -0.95 12.63 -17.40
N ALA A 172 -1.63 13.55 -18.09
CA ALA A 172 -3.02 13.36 -18.51
C ALA A 172 -3.16 12.22 -19.53
N ARG A 173 -2.19 12.07 -20.44
CA ARG A 173 -2.13 10.99 -21.43
C ARG A 173 -1.79 9.65 -20.79
N ALA A 174 -0.83 9.63 -19.87
CA ALA A 174 -0.47 8.43 -19.13
C ALA A 174 -1.65 7.92 -18.28
N LEU A 175 -2.38 8.85 -17.63
CA LEU A 175 -3.61 8.53 -16.88
C LEU A 175 -4.70 7.96 -17.80
N ARG A 176 -4.97 8.59 -18.95
CA ARG A 176 -5.95 8.06 -19.92
C ARG A 176 -5.60 6.65 -20.37
N THR A 177 -4.32 6.41 -20.68
CA THR A 177 -3.84 5.07 -21.07
C THR A 177 -4.06 4.06 -19.94
N ALA A 178 -3.79 4.44 -18.68
CA ALA A 178 -4.06 3.59 -17.53
C ALA A 178 -5.55 3.27 -17.38
N GLN A 179 -6.45 4.21 -17.66
CA GLN A 179 -7.91 4.00 -17.63
C GLN A 179 -8.38 3.07 -18.75
N GLU A 180 -7.87 3.25 -19.97
CA GLU A 180 -8.21 2.40 -21.13
C GLU A 180 -7.79 0.94 -20.91
N LEU A 181 -6.67 0.72 -20.21
CA LEU A 181 -6.19 -0.62 -19.86
C LEU A 181 -6.81 -1.18 -18.57
N GLY A 182 -7.68 -0.41 -17.90
CA GLY A 182 -8.33 -0.83 -16.65
C GLY A 182 -7.42 -0.83 -15.42
N TYR A 183 -6.26 -0.19 -15.47
CA TYR A 183 -5.38 0.00 -14.32
C TYR A 183 -5.82 1.15 -13.42
N ALA A 184 -6.50 2.16 -13.97
CA ALA A 184 -7.06 3.28 -13.22
C ALA A 184 -8.59 3.30 -13.36
N GLU A 185 -9.30 3.61 -12.28
CA GLU A 185 -10.74 3.85 -12.34
C GLU A 185 -11.07 5.20 -12.99
N LYS A 186 -12.36 5.43 -13.28
CA LYS A 186 -12.84 6.72 -13.79
C LYS A 186 -12.56 7.86 -12.82
N ASN A 187 -12.69 7.61 -11.52
CA ASN A 187 -12.23 8.52 -10.47
C ASN A 187 -10.95 7.95 -9.82
N PRO A 188 -9.76 8.37 -10.26
CA PRO A 188 -8.49 7.83 -9.77
C PRO A 188 -7.93 8.59 -8.56
N GLU A 189 -8.70 9.50 -7.94
CA GLU A 189 -8.23 10.42 -6.89
C GLU A 189 -7.49 9.70 -5.76
N ALA A 190 -8.05 8.60 -5.26
CA ALA A 190 -7.43 7.83 -4.17
C ALA A 190 -6.04 7.27 -4.55
N ASP A 191 -5.79 7.03 -5.83
CA ASP A 191 -4.50 6.57 -6.34
C ASP A 191 -3.56 7.75 -6.57
N VAL A 192 -3.95 8.71 -7.42
CA VAL A 192 -3.05 9.77 -7.91
C VAL A 192 -2.73 10.82 -6.87
N GLU A 193 -3.59 11.01 -5.86
CA GLU A 193 -3.32 11.84 -4.68
C GLU A 193 -2.60 11.07 -3.56
N GLY A 194 -2.28 9.79 -3.77
CA GLY A 194 -1.46 9.00 -2.84
C GLY A 194 -2.18 8.46 -1.61
N HIS A 195 -3.49 8.68 -1.45
CA HIS A 195 -4.27 8.20 -0.31
C HIS A 195 -4.25 6.67 -0.14
N ASP A 196 -4.26 5.90 -1.24
CA ASP A 196 -4.15 4.43 -1.21
C ASP A 196 -2.80 3.99 -0.64
N THR A 197 -1.71 4.63 -1.08
CA THR A 197 -0.36 4.43 -0.53
C THR A 197 -0.30 4.81 0.95
N GLY A 198 -0.94 5.92 1.33
CA GLY A 198 -1.00 6.42 2.71
C GLY A 198 -1.64 5.43 3.69
N ARG A 199 -2.78 4.86 3.33
CA ARG A 199 -3.45 3.82 4.13
C ARG A 199 -2.60 2.56 4.26
N LYS A 200 -1.99 2.12 3.15
CA LYS A 200 -1.14 0.92 3.16
C LYS A 200 0.10 1.11 4.03
N ILE A 201 0.79 2.25 3.94
CA ILE A 201 1.96 2.49 4.80
C ILE A 201 1.56 2.65 6.26
N ALA A 202 0.41 3.27 6.57
CA ALA A 202 -0.12 3.36 7.93
C ALA A 202 -0.38 1.96 8.54
N ILE A 203 -1.00 1.04 7.80
CA ILE A 203 -1.21 -0.35 8.24
C ILE A 203 0.13 -1.05 8.48
N LEU A 204 1.10 -0.91 7.57
CA LEU A 204 2.43 -1.52 7.74
C LEU A 204 3.17 -0.96 8.95
N THR A 205 3.10 0.35 9.20
CA THR A 205 3.67 0.96 10.40
C THR A 205 2.96 0.47 11.66
N ALA A 206 1.63 0.34 11.63
CA ALA A 206 0.87 -0.14 12.79
C ALA A 206 1.25 -1.59 13.14
N LEU A 207 1.47 -2.43 12.13
CA LEU A 207 1.98 -3.79 12.31
C LEU A 207 3.40 -3.82 12.89
N ALA A 208 4.31 -3.01 12.35
CA ALA A 208 5.70 -2.96 12.80
C ALA A 208 5.85 -2.38 14.22
N THR A 209 4.95 -1.50 14.63
CA THR A 209 5.02 -0.83 15.95
C THR A 209 4.10 -1.47 16.99
N GLY A 210 3.15 -2.31 16.58
CA GLY A 210 2.12 -2.92 17.43
C GLY A 210 1.09 -1.92 17.98
N LYS A 211 1.02 -0.71 17.41
CA LYS A 211 0.16 0.40 17.85
C LYS A 211 -0.54 1.06 16.67
N GLU A 212 -1.69 1.67 16.92
CA GLU A 212 -2.51 2.27 15.86
C GLU A 212 -1.78 3.45 15.20
N VAL A 213 -1.79 3.50 13.86
CA VAL A 213 -1.35 4.64 13.06
C VAL A 213 -2.50 4.98 12.12
N LYS A 214 -2.95 6.24 12.15
CA LYS A 214 -4.12 6.68 11.37
C LYS A 214 -3.67 7.39 10.11
N PHE A 215 -4.30 7.06 8.99
CA PHE A 215 -3.89 7.60 7.70
C PHE A 215 -3.98 9.14 7.66
N GLU A 216 -4.98 9.70 8.36
CA GLU A 216 -5.26 11.13 8.41
C GLU A 216 -4.18 11.95 9.12
N ASP A 217 -3.32 11.28 9.91
CA ASP A 217 -2.22 11.92 10.62
C ASP A 217 -0.92 11.97 9.77
N LEU A 218 -0.91 11.42 8.54
CA LEU A 218 0.27 11.41 7.66
C LEU A 218 0.31 12.62 6.72
N HIS A 219 1.53 13.00 6.33
CA HIS A 219 1.73 13.85 5.15
C HIS A 219 1.56 12.99 3.87
N VAL A 220 0.69 13.41 2.97
CA VAL A 220 0.43 12.72 1.71
C VAL A 220 0.45 13.72 0.55
N GLU A 221 1.31 13.44 -0.43
CA GLU A 221 1.46 14.21 -1.65
C GLU A 221 1.36 13.27 -2.86
N GLY A 222 0.51 13.64 -3.82
CA GLY A 222 0.24 12.90 -5.04
C GLY A 222 1.24 13.15 -6.18
N ILE A 223 0.91 12.61 -7.36
CA ILE A 223 1.75 12.68 -8.56
C ILE A 223 1.20 13.64 -9.64
N THR A 224 0.09 14.32 -9.37
CA THR A 224 -0.64 15.14 -10.36
C THR A 224 0.14 16.36 -10.86
N HIS A 225 1.11 16.83 -10.08
CA HIS A 225 1.99 17.96 -10.42
C HIS A 225 3.28 17.53 -11.14
N ILE A 226 3.54 16.23 -11.28
CA ILE A 226 4.73 15.71 -11.98
C ILE A 226 4.55 15.90 -13.49
N THR A 227 5.61 16.32 -14.16
CA THR A 227 5.61 16.69 -15.58
C THR A 227 6.61 15.85 -16.39
N ALA A 228 6.52 15.93 -17.72
CA ALA A 228 7.44 15.21 -18.61
C ALA A 228 8.88 15.78 -18.51
N GLU A 229 9.00 17.09 -18.30
CA GLU A 229 10.25 17.79 -18.11
C GLU A 229 11.00 17.31 -16.85
N ASP A 230 10.29 17.01 -15.77
CA ASP A 230 10.89 16.39 -14.57
C ASP A 230 11.59 15.08 -14.91
N PHE A 231 11.01 14.27 -15.80
CA PHE A 231 11.61 13.01 -16.27
C PHE A 231 12.79 13.20 -17.22
N LEU A 232 12.82 14.27 -18.02
CA LEU A 232 14.00 14.60 -18.84
C LEU A 232 15.21 14.92 -17.95
N TYR A 233 15.01 15.72 -16.92
CA TYR A 233 16.03 15.99 -15.91
C TYR A 233 16.41 14.74 -15.11
N ALA A 234 15.43 13.96 -14.65
CA ALA A 234 15.69 12.71 -13.93
C ALA A 234 16.55 11.75 -14.76
N LYS A 235 16.23 11.57 -16.05
CA LYS A 235 17.01 10.75 -16.98
C LYS A 235 18.45 11.24 -17.12
N LYS A 236 18.67 12.56 -17.22
CA LYS A 236 20.02 13.16 -17.28
C LYS A 236 20.83 12.87 -16.01
N LEU A 237 20.16 12.81 -14.86
CA LEU A 237 20.75 12.51 -13.56
C LEU A 237 20.92 11.00 -13.28
N GLY A 238 20.36 10.13 -14.12
CA GLY A 238 20.30 8.68 -13.87
C GLY A 238 19.28 8.29 -12.81
N PHE A 239 18.25 9.13 -12.61
CA PHE A 239 17.20 8.96 -11.61
C PHE A 239 15.86 8.58 -12.26
N SER A 240 14.93 8.09 -11.44
CA SER A 240 13.52 7.91 -11.77
C SER A 240 12.64 8.54 -10.68
N VAL A 241 11.56 9.20 -11.08
CA VAL A 241 10.52 9.66 -10.13
C VAL A 241 9.60 8.47 -9.79
N LYS A 242 9.33 8.27 -8.49
CA LYS A 242 8.44 7.23 -7.94
C LYS A 242 7.59 7.81 -6.82
N LEU A 243 6.33 7.37 -6.70
CA LEU A 243 5.51 7.65 -5.52
C LEU A 243 5.84 6.61 -4.44
N VAL A 244 6.36 7.05 -3.29
CA VAL A 244 6.84 6.13 -2.25
C VAL A 244 6.17 6.48 -0.91
N GLY A 245 5.59 5.47 -0.27
CA GLY A 245 5.19 5.55 1.13
C GLY A 245 6.36 5.15 2.01
N ILE A 246 6.67 5.95 3.02
CA ILE A 246 7.86 5.82 3.87
C ILE A 246 7.42 5.88 5.34
N SER A 247 7.99 5.00 6.15
CA SER A 247 7.87 4.97 7.60
C SER A 247 9.25 4.84 8.21
N HIS A 248 9.76 5.93 8.80
CA HIS A 248 10.99 5.93 9.59
C HIS A 248 10.65 5.76 11.06
N ILE A 249 11.07 4.66 11.67
CA ILE A 249 10.75 4.29 13.06
C ILE A 249 12.01 4.44 13.91
N GLU A 250 11.97 5.34 14.89
CA GLU A 250 13.12 5.63 15.73
C GLU A 250 12.68 6.05 17.14
N LYS A 251 13.31 5.47 18.18
CA LYS A 251 13.15 5.88 19.59
C LYS A 251 11.67 5.96 20.04
N GLY A 252 10.85 5.00 19.63
CA GLY A 252 9.43 4.93 20.02
C GLY A 252 8.53 5.97 19.37
N ARG A 253 8.97 6.57 18.26
CA ARG A 253 8.17 7.44 17.39
C ARG A 253 8.39 7.05 15.93
N ALA A 254 7.47 7.42 15.05
CA ALA A 254 7.64 7.24 13.62
C ALA A 254 7.41 8.55 12.86
N CYS A 255 8.16 8.80 11.79
CA CYS A 255 7.74 9.74 10.77
C CYS A 255 7.20 8.95 9.60
N VAL A 256 5.95 9.19 9.20
CA VAL A 256 5.27 8.42 8.17
C VAL A 256 4.65 9.38 7.16
N PHE A 257 4.98 9.18 5.88
CA PHE A 257 4.56 10.10 4.82
C PHE A 257 4.55 9.40 3.44
N VAL A 258 3.90 10.04 2.48
CA VAL A 258 3.85 9.64 1.07
C VAL A 258 4.20 10.86 0.23
N CYS A 259 5.16 10.72 -0.69
CA CYS A 259 5.47 11.78 -1.66
C CYS A 259 6.14 11.21 -2.91
N PRO A 260 6.14 11.96 -4.03
CA PRO A 260 7.03 11.70 -5.15
C PRO A 260 8.48 11.91 -4.74
N VAL A 261 9.33 10.94 -5.05
CA VAL A 261 10.77 10.98 -4.83
C VAL A 261 11.54 10.61 -6.10
N MET A 262 12.66 11.27 -6.33
CA MET A 262 13.66 10.82 -7.29
C MET A 262 14.58 9.82 -6.62
N LEU A 263 14.71 8.65 -7.25
CA LEU A 263 15.56 7.55 -6.82
C LEU A 263 16.65 7.31 -7.87
N ASP A 264 17.86 7.01 -7.44
CA ASP A 264 18.94 6.57 -8.31
C ASP A 264 18.95 5.04 -8.52
N SER A 265 19.78 4.56 -9.44
CA SER A 265 19.89 3.13 -9.75
C SER A 265 20.47 2.27 -8.62
N GLY A 266 21.04 2.87 -7.58
CA GLY A 266 21.50 2.18 -6.38
C GLY A 266 20.36 1.83 -5.42
N ASN A 267 19.22 2.51 -5.53
CA ASN A 267 18.03 2.18 -4.75
C ASN A 267 17.25 1.02 -5.40
N PRO A 268 16.97 -0.10 -4.70
CA PRO A 268 16.22 -1.23 -5.27
C PRO A 268 14.83 -0.87 -5.84
N LEU A 269 14.17 0.16 -5.31
CA LEU A 269 12.87 0.62 -5.80
C LEU A 269 12.96 1.29 -7.20
N PHE A 270 14.16 1.68 -7.65
CA PHE A 270 14.38 2.21 -9.00
C PHE A 270 13.91 1.24 -10.09
N GLY A 271 14.17 -0.05 -9.90
CA GLY A 271 13.83 -1.11 -10.84
C GLY A 271 12.35 -1.48 -10.89
N VAL A 272 11.54 -1.00 -9.94
CA VAL A 272 10.12 -1.36 -9.81
C VAL A 272 9.30 -0.50 -10.76
N ASN A 273 8.83 -1.10 -11.85
CA ASN A 273 8.17 -0.39 -12.94
C ASN A 273 6.81 -1.00 -13.26
N ASP A 274 6.05 -0.34 -14.12
CA ASP A 274 4.73 -0.80 -14.56
C ASP A 274 3.76 -0.91 -13.37
N VAL A 275 2.82 -1.85 -13.41
CA VAL A 275 1.83 -2.10 -12.34
C VAL A 275 2.40 -2.83 -11.12
N TYR A 276 3.71 -3.09 -11.07
CA TYR A 276 4.33 -3.82 -9.96
C TYR A 276 4.53 -2.93 -8.73
N ASN A 277 4.47 -3.58 -7.57
CA ASN A 277 4.77 -2.99 -6.28
C ASN A 277 6.11 -3.51 -5.76
N GLY A 278 6.75 -2.72 -4.90
CA GLY A 278 7.99 -3.08 -4.22
C GLY A 278 8.03 -2.46 -2.84
N VAL A 279 8.26 -3.27 -1.81
CA VAL A 279 8.32 -2.82 -0.41
C VAL A 279 9.63 -3.26 0.19
N MET A 280 10.41 -2.29 0.63
CA MET A 280 11.62 -2.48 1.39
C MET A 280 11.32 -2.42 2.89
N VAL A 281 11.93 -3.33 3.63
CA VAL A 281 11.91 -3.37 5.09
C VAL A 281 13.36 -3.36 5.56
N ASP A 282 13.73 -2.37 6.36
CA ASP A 282 15.05 -2.26 6.98
C ASP A 282 14.93 -2.58 8.47
N GLY A 283 15.52 -3.70 8.87
CA GLY A 283 15.56 -4.15 10.25
C GLY A 283 16.96 -4.06 10.84
N LYS A 284 17.04 -3.83 12.15
CA LYS A 284 18.31 -3.64 12.87
C LYS A 284 19.31 -4.78 12.69
N THR A 285 18.85 -6.04 12.63
CA THR A 285 19.74 -7.20 12.49
C THR A 285 19.69 -7.88 11.12
N VAL A 286 18.51 -7.91 10.49
CA VAL A 286 18.32 -8.51 9.18
C VAL A 286 18.78 -7.62 8.02
N GLY A 287 18.96 -6.32 8.28
CA GLY A 287 19.26 -5.33 7.25
C GLY A 287 18.08 -5.11 6.30
N LYS A 288 18.39 -4.81 5.04
CA LYS A 288 17.39 -4.50 4.01
C LYS A 288 16.88 -5.75 3.30
N ILE A 289 15.57 -5.97 3.38
CA ILE A 289 14.83 -6.97 2.59
C ILE A 289 13.90 -6.22 1.63
N MET A 290 13.68 -6.78 0.44
CA MET A 290 12.69 -6.27 -0.50
C MET A 290 11.71 -7.36 -0.91
N PHE A 291 10.42 -7.04 -0.82
CA PHE A 291 9.32 -7.83 -1.36
C PHE A 291 8.84 -7.18 -2.66
N TYR A 292 8.74 -7.97 -3.73
CA TYR A 292 8.39 -7.49 -5.07
C TYR A 292 7.34 -8.39 -5.71
N GLY A 293 6.38 -7.80 -6.40
CA GLY A 293 5.36 -8.56 -7.11
C GLY A 293 4.17 -7.71 -7.53
N SER A 294 3.08 -8.39 -7.89
CA SER A 294 1.85 -7.70 -8.30
C SER A 294 1.07 -7.23 -7.06
N GLY A 295 0.83 -5.92 -6.99
CA GLY A 295 0.09 -5.29 -5.90
C GLY A 295 -1.44 -5.40 -5.99
N ALA A 296 -1.96 -6.02 -7.06
CA ALA A 296 -3.39 -6.15 -7.35
C ALA A 296 -3.66 -7.38 -8.25
N GLY A 297 -4.92 -7.60 -8.59
CA GLY A 297 -5.36 -8.63 -9.51
C GLY A 297 -6.08 -9.79 -8.82
N LYS A 298 -6.99 -10.43 -9.57
CA LYS A 298 -7.90 -11.47 -9.08
C LYS A 298 -7.17 -12.57 -8.30
N LEU A 299 -6.31 -13.32 -8.98
CA LEU A 299 -5.65 -14.49 -8.41
C LEU A 299 -4.56 -14.12 -7.40
N PRO A 300 -3.69 -13.10 -7.62
CA PRO A 300 -2.71 -12.68 -6.60
C PRO A 300 -3.36 -12.31 -5.26
N THR A 301 -4.39 -11.45 -5.27
CA THR A 301 -5.08 -11.04 -4.05
C THR A 301 -5.88 -12.18 -3.42
N ALA A 302 -6.56 -13.00 -4.24
CA ALA A 302 -7.24 -14.19 -3.72
C ALA A 302 -6.26 -15.19 -3.06
N ASN A 303 -5.05 -15.34 -3.61
CA ASN A 303 -4.02 -16.19 -3.03
C ASN A 303 -3.57 -15.70 -1.64
N ALA A 304 -3.46 -14.37 -1.44
CA ALA A 304 -3.18 -13.81 -0.11
C ALA A 304 -4.30 -14.12 0.89
N VAL A 305 -5.57 -14.02 0.48
CA VAL A 305 -6.71 -14.43 1.31
C VAL A 305 -6.66 -15.93 1.65
N VAL A 306 -6.36 -16.78 0.66
CA VAL A 306 -6.23 -18.23 0.89
C VAL A 306 -5.05 -18.55 1.81
N SER A 307 -3.95 -17.80 1.73
CA SER A 307 -2.83 -17.94 2.68
C SER A 307 -3.27 -17.68 4.12
N ASP A 308 -4.13 -16.68 4.36
CA ASP A 308 -4.69 -16.43 5.69
C ASP A 308 -5.68 -17.53 6.12
N LEU A 309 -6.47 -18.08 5.20
CA LEU A 309 -7.33 -19.22 5.48
C LEU A 309 -6.52 -20.45 5.94
N VAL A 310 -5.42 -20.74 5.25
CA VAL A 310 -4.51 -21.84 5.58
C VAL A 310 -3.88 -21.63 6.97
N ASP A 311 -3.49 -20.40 7.30
CA ASP A 311 -2.94 -20.08 8.61
C ASP A 311 -3.98 -20.24 9.73
N ILE A 312 -5.22 -19.79 9.52
CA ILE A 312 -6.32 -19.97 10.48
C ILE A 312 -6.69 -21.45 10.63
N ALA A 313 -6.63 -22.24 9.56
CA ALA A 313 -6.88 -23.67 9.62
C ALA A 313 -5.91 -24.38 10.61
N GLY A 314 -4.68 -23.88 10.75
CA GLY A 314 -3.71 -24.35 11.75
C GLY A 314 -3.99 -23.89 13.19
N HIS A 315 -4.85 -22.89 13.39
CA HIS A 315 -5.07 -22.21 14.68
C HIS A 315 -6.58 -22.01 14.98
N LEU A 316 -7.42 -23.01 14.66
CA LEU A 316 -8.87 -22.92 14.81
C LEU A 316 -9.35 -22.79 16.27
N THR A 317 -8.53 -23.17 17.24
CA THR A 317 -8.90 -23.21 18.66
C THR A 317 -8.21 -22.12 19.48
N GLU A 318 -7.47 -21.23 18.85
CA GLU A 318 -6.75 -20.16 19.55
C GLU A 318 -6.66 -18.86 18.75
N ASN A 319 -6.59 -17.75 19.46
CA ASN A 319 -6.20 -16.47 18.87
C ASN A 319 -4.66 -16.40 18.78
N VAL A 320 -4.14 -16.21 17.58
CA VAL A 320 -2.70 -15.98 17.36
C VAL A 320 -2.40 -14.49 17.59
N PRO A 321 -1.35 -14.13 18.36
CA PRO A 321 -0.97 -12.74 18.52
C PRO A 321 -0.59 -12.09 17.18
N PHE A 322 -1.50 -11.27 16.66
CA PHE A 322 -1.45 -10.62 15.36
C PHE A 322 -1.97 -9.17 15.46
N GLY A 323 -1.51 -8.31 14.53
CA GLY A 323 -1.96 -6.92 14.43
C GLY A 323 -1.40 -6.02 15.54
N TRP A 324 -2.15 -4.96 15.82
CA TRP A 324 -1.82 -3.96 16.84
C TRP A 324 -2.86 -3.92 17.97
N LYS A 325 -2.55 -3.15 19.01
CA LYS A 325 -3.44 -2.85 20.14
C LYS A 325 -3.90 -1.41 20.09
N GLU A 326 -4.93 -1.11 20.88
CA GLU A 326 -5.40 0.26 21.09
C GLU A 326 -4.27 1.17 21.62
N GLY A 327 -4.40 2.45 21.28
CA GLY A 327 -3.45 3.51 21.56
C GLY A 327 -2.66 3.89 20.31
N LYS A 328 -2.73 5.18 19.96
CA LYS A 328 -1.99 5.74 18.83
C LYS A 328 -0.48 5.63 19.05
N PHE A 329 0.25 5.26 18.02
CA PHE A 329 1.71 5.38 18.00
C PHE A 329 2.10 6.85 17.83
N PRO A 330 3.06 7.37 18.62
CA PRO A 330 3.47 8.77 18.48
C PRO A 330 4.14 9.04 17.12
N LEU A 331 3.65 10.03 16.39
CA LEU A 331 4.23 10.47 15.12
C LEU A 331 5.13 11.70 15.29
N LYS A 332 6.22 11.74 14.54
CA LYS A 332 7.04 12.95 14.32
C LYS A 332 6.47 13.72 13.13
N SER A 333 6.66 15.05 13.13
CA SER A 333 6.25 15.89 11.99
C SER A 333 7.11 15.59 10.77
N PHE A 334 6.45 15.49 9.61
CA PHE A 334 7.11 15.42 8.31
C PHE A 334 8.06 16.60 8.07
N GLU A 335 7.78 17.77 8.65
CA GLU A 335 8.61 18.98 8.55
C GLU A 335 10.04 18.76 9.08
N THR A 336 10.25 17.76 9.95
CA THR A 336 11.57 17.42 10.50
C THR A 336 12.37 16.45 9.65
N GLU A 337 11.76 15.88 8.60
CA GLU A 337 12.45 14.97 7.68
C GLU A 337 13.43 15.72 6.79
N LYS A 338 14.50 15.03 6.44
CA LYS A 338 15.62 15.61 5.70
C LYS A 338 15.69 15.04 4.31
N PHE A 339 15.75 15.92 3.33
CA PHE A 339 15.87 15.55 1.93
C PHE A 339 16.90 16.42 1.22
N ARG A 340 17.44 15.89 0.13
CA ARG A 340 17.94 16.71 -0.96
C ARG A 340 16.76 17.04 -1.87
N TYR A 341 16.82 18.17 -2.56
CA TYR A 341 15.75 18.60 -3.46
C TYR A 341 16.30 18.77 -4.87
N PHE A 342 15.60 18.16 -5.82
CA PHE A 342 15.63 18.56 -7.21
C PHE A 342 14.64 19.72 -7.39
N ILE A 343 15.08 20.82 -7.98
CA ILE A 343 14.26 22.03 -8.14
C ILE A 343 14.42 22.55 -9.56
N ARG A 344 13.31 22.80 -10.24
CA ARG A 344 13.30 23.47 -11.55
C ARG A 344 13.00 24.94 -11.40
N VAL A 345 13.71 25.75 -12.16
CA VAL A 345 13.64 27.21 -12.12
C VAL A 345 13.59 27.74 -13.55
N SER A 346 12.63 28.61 -13.84
CA SER A 346 12.56 29.35 -15.10
C SER A 346 13.68 30.38 -15.16
N GLY A 347 14.34 30.51 -16.31
CA GLY A 347 15.41 31.48 -16.53
C GLY A 347 16.71 30.85 -17.02
N ASP A 348 17.80 31.56 -16.82
CA ASP A 348 19.15 31.18 -17.26
C ASP A 348 20.06 30.98 -16.03
N PRO A 349 20.76 29.84 -15.91
CA PRO A 349 21.62 29.58 -14.76
C PRO A 349 22.78 30.59 -14.60
N THR A 350 23.15 31.32 -15.64
CA THR A 350 24.18 32.38 -15.54
C THR A 350 23.67 33.64 -14.85
N GLU A 351 22.35 33.91 -14.90
CA GLU A 351 21.72 35.10 -14.33
C GLU A 351 21.02 34.79 -12.99
N ASP A 352 20.35 33.65 -12.89
CA ASP A 352 19.40 33.37 -11.81
C ASP A 352 19.97 32.51 -10.67
N ILE A 353 21.14 31.88 -10.85
CA ILE A 353 21.68 30.91 -9.89
C ILE A 353 22.00 31.51 -8.52
N ASP A 354 22.35 32.80 -8.46
CA ASP A 354 22.72 33.44 -7.20
C ASP A 354 21.51 33.59 -6.27
N GLY A 355 20.30 33.80 -6.81
CA GLY A 355 19.06 33.79 -6.04
C GLY A 355 18.76 32.40 -5.46
N VAL A 356 19.00 31.35 -6.24
CA VAL A 356 18.84 29.96 -5.81
C VAL A 356 19.87 29.60 -4.72
N ARG A 357 21.14 30.02 -4.89
CA ARG A 357 22.21 29.81 -3.90
C ARG A 357 21.98 30.58 -2.61
N ALA A 358 21.39 31.77 -2.69
CA ALA A 358 21.00 32.53 -1.50
C ALA A 358 19.97 31.77 -0.64
N ALA A 359 19.04 31.06 -1.28
CA ALA A 359 18.03 30.26 -0.58
C ALA A 359 18.58 28.91 -0.05
N PHE A 360 19.27 28.15 -0.90
CA PHE A 360 19.61 26.74 -0.60
C PHE A 360 21.10 26.49 -0.28
N GLY A 361 21.96 27.49 -0.46
CA GLY A 361 23.41 27.35 -0.31
C GLY A 361 24.05 26.73 -1.55
N SER A 362 25.01 25.81 -1.35
CA SER A 362 25.67 25.13 -2.46
C SER A 362 24.71 24.20 -3.19
N VAL A 363 24.64 24.34 -4.51
CA VAL A 363 23.77 23.55 -5.39
C VAL A 363 24.53 23.09 -6.63
N LYS A 364 24.17 21.91 -7.15
CA LYS A 364 24.64 21.42 -8.45
C LYS A 364 23.65 21.85 -9.52
N VAL A 365 24.09 22.61 -10.52
CA VAL A 365 23.27 23.01 -11.67
C VAL A 365 23.17 21.85 -12.66
N ILE A 366 21.99 21.66 -13.24
CA ILE A 366 21.69 20.70 -14.28
C ILE A 366 20.98 21.42 -15.42
N GLU A 367 21.49 21.20 -16.63
CA GLU A 367 20.90 21.70 -17.86
C GLU A 367 20.58 20.50 -18.77
N VAL A 368 19.44 20.59 -19.46
CA VAL A 368 18.95 19.60 -20.42
C VAL A 368 18.80 20.32 -21.76
N PRO A 369 19.57 19.97 -22.81
CA PRO A 369 19.55 20.67 -24.09
C PRO A 369 18.17 20.79 -24.75
N GLU A 370 17.29 19.85 -24.45
CA GLU A 370 15.91 19.78 -24.95
C GLU A 370 14.98 20.83 -24.32
N LEU A 371 15.39 21.47 -23.22
CA LEU A 371 14.60 22.44 -22.46
C LEU A 371 15.25 23.81 -22.51
N SER A 372 14.52 24.80 -23.04
CA SER A 372 14.98 26.19 -23.14
C SER A 372 14.19 27.09 -22.19
N GLY A 373 14.87 28.01 -21.51
CA GLY A 373 14.23 28.97 -20.61
C GLY A 373 13.94 28.41 -19.21
N GLU A 374 14.51 27.25 -18.87
CA GLU A 374 14.58 26.74 -17.51
C GLU A 374 15.90 25.97 -17.29
N PHE A 375 16.31 25.86 -16.04
CA PHE A 375 17.36 24.96 -15.58
C PHE A 375 16.89 24.26 -14.30
N ALA A 376 17.64 23.24 -13.88
CA ALA A 376 17.39 22.60 -12.59
C ALA A 376 18.59 22.68 -11.67
N VAL A 377 18.34 22.54 -10.37
CA VAL A 377 19.37 22.40 -9.35
C VAL A 377 19.12 21.20 -8.47
N LEU A 378 20.21 20.63 -7.95
CA LEU A 378 20.17 19.63 -6.89
C LEU A 378 20.83 20.21 -5.64
N THR A 379 20.07 20.28 -4.55
CA THR A 379 20.53 20.86 -3.28
C THR A 379 21.35 19.87 -2.44
N GLY A 380 22.00 20.41 -1.41
CA GLY A 380 22.39 19.63 -0.23
C GLY A 380 21.16 19.22 0.60
N GLU A 381 21.40 18.38 1.61
CA GLU A 381 20.35 17.92 2.51
C GLU A 381 19.85 19.05 3.43
N MET A 382 18.53 19.13 3.63
CA MET A 382 17.91 20.02 4.61
C MET A 382 16.56 19.49 5.09
N GLU A 383 16.13 19.98 6.24
CA GLU A 383 14.79 19.70 6.78
C GLU A 383 13.70 20.30 5.88
N GLU A 384 12.59 19.57 5.75
CA GLU A 384 11.41 19.98 5.00
C GLU A 384 10.89 21.35 5.45
N GLU A 385 10.88 21.64 6.76
CA GLU A 385 10.50 22.97 7.29
C GLU A 385 11.36 24.10 6.69
N ARG A 386 12.68 23.85 6.60
CA ARG A 386 13.62 24.82 6.03
C ARG A 386 13.34 25.00 4.55
N PHE A 387 13.10 23.91 3.81
CA PHE A 387 12.77 23.98 2.39
C PHE A 387 11.51 24.79 2.13
N GLN A 388 10.43 24.51 2.87
CA GLN A 388 9.16 25.23 2.76
C GLN A 388 9.29 26.72 3.08
N ARG A 389 10.17 27.08 4.02
CA ARG A 389 10.41 28.49 4.37
C ARG A 389 11.19 29.26 3.29
N VAL A 390 12.15 28.62 2.63
CA VAL A 390 13.06 29.33 1.70
C VAL A 390 12.66 29.21 0.22
N SER A 391 11.95 28.15 -0.16
CA SER A 391 11.53 27.93 -1.56
C SER A 391 10.64 29.03 -2.15
N PRO A 392 9.71 29.68 -1.41
CA PRO A 392 8.88 30.75 -1.98
C PRO A 392 9.67 32.02 -2.35
N ALA A 393 10.88 32.20 -1.80
CA ALA A 393 11.75 33.32 -2.12
C ALA A 393 12.50 33.14 -3.46
N VAL A 394 12.47 31.94 -4.03
CA VAL A 394 13.13 31.61 -5.30
C VAL A 394 12.26 32.08 -6.44
N ARG A 395 12.70 33.14 -7.12
CA ARG A 395 12.01 33.66 -8.31
C ARG A 395 12.03 32.59 -9.40
N GLY A 396 10.87 32.36 -10.01
CA GLY A 396 10.76 31.44 -11.15
C GLY A 396 10.76 29.96 -10.77
N LEU A 397 10.54 29.60 -9.50
CA LEU A 397 10.40 28.19 -9.10
C LEU A 397 9.23 27.53 -9.85
N ILE A 398 9.53 26.46 -10.60
CA ILE A 398 8.56 25.72 -11.43
C ILE A 398 8.04 24.51 -10.66
N SER A 399 8.95 23.64 -10.22
CA SER A 399 8.63 22.42 -9.48
C SER A 399 9.77 22.03 -8.54
N SER A 400 9.47 21.16 -7.59
CA SER A 400 10.47 20.55 -6.73
C SER A 400 10.10 19.10 -6.41
N ILE A 401 11.08 18.21 -6.41
CA ILE A 401 10.90 16.79 -6.07
C ILE A 401 12.00 16.40 -5.08
N ARG A 402 11.61 15.67 -4.03
CA ARG A 402 12.53 15.15 -3.01
C ARG A 402 13.44 14.08 -3.62
N VAL A 403 14.70 14.01 -3.21
CA VAL A 403 15.69 13.06 -3.75
C VAL A 403 16.18 12.19 -2.59
N ARG A 404 16.13 10.86 -2.77
CA ARG A 404 16.57 9.86 -1.79
C ARG A 404 17.64 8.93 -2.34
#